data_AF-A0A4Q1A3A7-F1
#
_entry.id   AF-A0A4Q1A3A7-F1
#
_cell.length_a   1.000
_cell.length_b   1.000
_cell.length_c   1.000
_cell.angle_alpha   90.00
_cell.angle_beta   90.00
_cell.angle_gamma   90.00
#
_symmetry.space_group_name_H-M   'P 1'
#
loop_
_entity.id
_entity.type
_entity.pdbx_description
1 polymer ?
#
loop_
_entity_poly.entity_id
_entity_poly.type
_entity_poly.pdbx_seq_one_letter_code
_entity_poly.pdbx_strand_id
1 'polypeptide(L)'
;MRILMMKNNPWDEIEDSTNKIDFNAIIADKESVLDFYWAKDYYGQLLFILHTNSDIIINEKIPNLNGLTINVGSLKEKKQLVLTLQDISNADLFYIICSDLINTTKQLNDELIAIKKILKRLSQWQYFLKNNNKQIDKNQLKGLIGELYLFKKLLSNFSIYEVLNFWKAPLGSVHDFELLNSTLEVKTKSSVNSITISSFEQMFSELENLFLFVVTLNESSKTSLDSFNIYDLIFDIKKLINFDDIDSCERLDNLLFAYGFIELEEYKELYFSIIHDEIYHVCDDFPRIMSKPNGVDDLTYKINLEKCKDYIVIDVIEKIRGKIK
;
A
#
# COMPACT_ATOMS: atom_id res chain seq x y z
N MET A 1 7.01 -16.36 13.86
CA MET A 1 7.05 -14.88 13.88
C MET A 1 8.43 -14.49 14.34
N ARG A 2 9.32 -14.14 13.41
CA ARG A 2 10.69 -13.72 13.74
C ARG A 2 10.58 -12.25 14.13
N ILE A 3 10.83 -11.94 15.39
CA ILE A 3 10.82 -10.58 15.93
C ILE A 3 11.80 -9.76 15.09
N LEU A 4 11.31 -8.69 14.45
CA LEU A 4 12.14 -7.67 13.84
C LEU A 4 13.00 -7.09 14.97
N MET A 5 14.32 -7.22 14.87
CA MET A 5 15.21 -6.42 15.71
C MET A 5 15.44 -5.10 14.98
N MET A 6 14.72 -4.05 15.39
CA MET A 6 15.06 -2.69 14.98
C MET A 6 16.49 -2.35 15.42
N LYS A 7 17.30 -1.83 14.51
CA LYS A 7 18.65 -1.34 14.83
C LYS A 7 18.65 0.02 15.55
N ASN A 8 17.59 0.81 15.41
CA ASN A 8 17.46 2.17 15.97
C ASN A 8 16.03 2.39 16.49
N ASN A 9 15.70 1.88 17.67
CA ASN A 9 14.43 2.16 18.32
C ASN A 9 14.54 3.52 19.08
N PRO A 10 13.77 4.56 18.72
CA PRO A 10 13.92 5.90 19.31
C PRO A 10 13.60 5.94 20.81
N TRP A 11 12.88 4.93 21.31
CA TRP A 11 12.58 4.80 22.73
C TRP A 11 13.74 4.23 23.55
N ASP A 12 14.75 3.59 22.94
CA ASP A 12 15.88 3.00 23.68
C ASP A 12 16.73 4.05 24.39
N GLU A 13 16.78 5.28 23.85
CA GLU A 13 17.53 6.41 24.41
C GLU A 13 16.75 7.16 25.51
N ILE A 14 15.52 6.75 25.80
CA ILE A 14 14.64 7.40 26.77
C ILE A 14 14.62 6.57 28.06
N GLU A 15 15.10 7.17 29.16
CA GLU A 15 14.94 6.61 30.50
C GLU A 15 13.47 6.67 30.94
N ASP A 16 13.04 5.72 31.77
CA ASP A 16 11.69 5.74 32.34
C ASP A 16 11.49 6.97 33.23
N SER A 17 10.26 7.48 33.30
CA SER A 17 9.95 8.61 34.16
C SER A 17 10.13 8.25 35.63
N THR A 18 10.69 9.16 36.43
CA THR A 18 10.90 8.96 37.88
C THR A 18 9.65 9.26 38.71
N ASN A 19 8.63 9.90 38.11
CA ASN A 19 7.36 10.25 38.73
C ASN A 19 6.19 9.55 38.04
N LYS A 20 5.26 9.00 38.83
CA LYS A 20 4.07 8.26 38.34
C LYS A 20 3.11 9.05 37.44
N ILE A 21 3.22 10.38 37.42
CA ILE A 21 2.32 11.29 36.68
C ILE A 21 3.03 11.92 35.47
N ASP A 22 4.35 11.73 35.35
CA ASP A 22 5.17 12.34 34.31
C ASP A 22 5.65 11.28 33.29
N PHE A 23 6.09 11.75 32.13
CA PHE A 23 6.76 10.96 31.10
C PHE A 23 8.08 11.64 30.71
N ASN A 24 9.06 10.86 30.27
CA ASN A 24 10.25 11.38 29.64
C ASN A 24 10.06 11.39 28.13
N ALA A 25 10.52 12.43 27.45
CA ALA A 25 10.27 12.64 26.03
C ALA A 25 11.48 13.23 25.30
N ILE A 26 11.66 12.82 24.05
CA ILE A 26 12.58 13.43 23.09
C ILE A 26 11.79 13.92 21.88
N ILE A 27 12.25 15.01 21.26
CA ILE A 27 11.59 15.58 20.07
C ILE A 27 11.74 14.59 18.90
N ALA A 28 10.62 14.23 18.29
CA ALA A 28 10.57 13.31 17.16
C ALA A 28 10.77 14.01 15.81
N ASP A 29 10.28 15.25 15.69
CA ASP A 29 10.43 16.07 14.49
C ASP A 29 10.48 17.56 14.87
N LYS A 30 11.39 18.31 14.24
CA LYS A 30 11.62 19.74 14.53
C LYS A 30 11.07 20.67 13.45
N GLU A 31 10.60 20.13 12.33
CA GLU A 31 10.23 20.88 11.13
C GLU A 31 8.72 20.96 10.94
N SER A 32 7.96 20.04 11.53
CA SER A 32 6.51 20.00 11.48
C SER A 32 5.87 21.19 12.20
N VAL A 33 4.68 21.58 11.71
CA VAL A 33 3.81 22.57 12.37
C VAL A 33 3.26 22.06 13.72
N LEU A 34 3.37 20.76 13.98
CA LEU A 34 2.96 20.10 15.23
C LEU A 34 4.20 19.65 16.02
N ASP A 35 4.14 19.73 17.35
CA ASP A 35 5.24 19.24 18.18
C ASP A 35 5.07 17.73 18.42
N PHE A 36 5.96 16.91 17.84
CA PHE A 36 5.96 15.47 18.03
C PHE A 36 7.04 15.01 19.02
N TYR A 37 6.71 14.02 19.84
CA TYR A 37 7.62 13.43 20.82
C TYR A 37 7.53 11.91 20.86
N TRP A 38 8.70 11.28 20.88
CA TRP A 38 8.85 9.91 21.37
C TRP A 38 8.92 10.00 22.90
N ALA A 39 8.16 9.18 23.62
CA ALA A 39 8.12 9.25 25.08
C ALA A 39 7.98 7.87 25.76
N LYS A 40 8.37 7.79 27.02
CA LYS A 40 8.08 6.65 27.91
C LYS A 40 7.39 7.12 29.19
N ASP A 41 6.36 6.40 29.60
CA ASP A 41 5.73 6.63 30.90
C ASP A 41 6.55 6.03 32.06
N TYR A 42 6.05 6.22 33.28
CA TYR A 42 6.63 5.63 34.50
C TYR A 42 6.71 4.09 34.48
N TYR A 43 5.84 3.42 33.73
CA TYR A 43 5.78 1.96 33.63
C TYR A 43 6.63 1.42 32.46
N GLY A 44 7.36 2.29 31.76
CA GLY A 44 8.16 1.95 30.58
C GLY A 44 7.31 1.69 29.33
N GLN A 45 6.01 2.05 29.33
CA GLN A 45 5.18 1.96 28.14
C GLN A 45 5.63 2.99 27.10
N LEU A 46 5.68 2.55 25.85
CA LEU A 46 6.07 3.41 24.73
C LEU A 46 4.90 4.34 24.37
N LEU A 47 5.20 5.63 24.32
CA LEU A 47 4.27 6.70 23.99
C LEU A 47 4.73 7.43 22.74
N PHE A 48 3.76 7.92 21.98
CA PHE A 48 3.97 8.92 20.94
C PHE A 48 2.99 10.07 21.16
N ILE A 49 3.54 11.27 21.33
CA ILE A 49 2.79 12.44 21.78
C ILE A 49 2.84 13.51 20.71
N LEU A 50 1.68 14.07 20.40
CA LEU A 50 1.52 15.26 19.59
C LEU A 50 0.99 16.38 20.48
N HIS A 51 1.62 17.56 20.42
CA HIS A 51 1.08 18.80 20.97
C HIS A 51 0.72 19.80 19.88
N THR A 52 -0.33 20.57 20.15
CA THR A 52 -0.85 21.61 19.25
C THR A 52 -1.54 22.71 20.06
N ASN A 53 -1.56 23.92 19.51
CA ASN A 53 -2.31 25.04 20.08
C ASN A 53 -3.78 25.02 19.62
N SER A 54 -4.05 24.36 18.51
CA SER A 54 -5.38 24.21 17.92
C SER A 54 -6.21 23.14 18.63
N ASP A 55 -7.54 23.29 18.61
CA ASP A 55 -8.43 22.28 19.16
C ASP A 55 -8.39 20.97 18.36
N ILE A 56 -8.29 19.85 19.07
CA ILE A 56 -8.39 18.50 18.48
C ILE A 56 -9.86 18.09 18.52
N ILE A 57 -10.58 18.36 17.43
CA ILE A 57 -12.00 18.00 17.30
C ILE A 57 -12.10 16.59 16.70
N ILE A 58 -12.53 15.64 17.53
CA ILE A 58 -12.74 14.26 17.11
C ILE A 58 -14.22 14.09 16.73
N ASN A 59 -14.53 14.15 15.44
CA ASN A 59 -15.90 13.99 14.95
C ASN A 59 -16.33 12.52 14.84
N GLU A 60 -15.37 11.59 14.90
CA GLU A 60 -15.60 10.15 14.86
C GLU A 60 -15.08 9.49 16.13
N LYS A 61 -15.43 8.22 16.40
CA LYS A 61 -14.80 7.50 17.50
C LYS A 61 -13.31 7.41 17.24
N ILE A 62 -12.52 7.76 18.26
CA ILE A 62 -11.07 7.56 18.22
C ILE A 62 -10.78 6.12 17.77
N PRO A 63 -9.89 5.93 16.79
CA PRO A 63 -9.60 4.60 16.28
C PRO A 63 -9.04 3.71 17.40
N ASN A 64 -9.78 2.70 17.83
CA ASN A 64 -9.23 1.61 18.65
C ASN A 64 -8.36 0.73 17.74
N LEU A 65 -7.05 0.84 17.92
CA LEU A 65 -6.03 0.10 17.22
C LEU A 65 -5.65 -1.10 18.11
N ASN A 66 -5.68 -2.33 17.59
CA ASN A 66 -5.40 -3.53 18.39
C ASN A 66 -4.00 -3.42 19.04
N GLY A 67 -3.95 -3.30 20.38
CA GLY A 67 -2.69 -3.11 21.12
C GLY A 67 -2.22 -1.66 21.25
N LEU A 68 -3.04 -0.68 20.87
CA LEU A 68 -2.73 0.75 20.88
C LEU A 68 -3.92 1.56 21.41
N THR A 69 -3.69 2.37 22.43
CA THR A 69 -4.71 3.31 22.93
C THR A 69 -4.38 4.72 22.49
N ILE A 70 -5.40 5.46 22.06
CA ILE A 70 -5.27 6.85 21.65
C ILE A 70 -6.12 7.69 22.59
N ASN A 71 -5.50 8.67 23.25
CA ASN A 71 -6.14 9.57 24.20
C ASN A 71 -5.98 11.02 23.74
N VAL A 72 -7.05 11.80 23.80
CA VAL A 72 -6.99 13.25 23.62
C VAL A 72 -7.15 13.93 24.96
N GLY A 73 -6.31 14.93 25.21
CA GLY A 73 -6.33 15.69 26.44
C GLY A 73 -5.77 17.08 26.26
N SER A 74 -5.36 17.68 27.38
CA SER A 74 -4.65 18.95 27.38
C SER A 74 -3.52 18.87 28.40
N LEU A 75 -2.37 19.46 28.08
CA LEU A 75 -1.24 19.60 28.98
C LEU A 75 -0.89 21.08 29.05
N LYS A 76 -1.11 21.69 30.23
CA LYS A 76 -1.11 23.15 30.40
C LYS A 76 -2.13 23.80 29.43
N GLU A 77 -1.69 24.71 28.58
CA GLU A 77 -2.54 25.41 27.60
C GLU A 77 -2.57 24.73 26.22
N LYS A 78 -1.73 23.71 25.99
CA LYS A 78 -1.69 22.97 24.72
C LYS A 78 -2.65 21.79 24.74
N LYS A 79 -3.24 21.50 23.58
CA LYS A 79 -3.97 20.25 23.34
C LYS A 79 -2.98 19.15 23.00
N GLN A 80 -3.33 17.92 23.37
CA GLN A 80 -2.47 16.76 23.12
C GLN A 80 -3.25 15.56 22.61
N LEU A 81 -2.61 14.81 21.71
CA LEU A 81 -2.99 13.46 21.31
C LEU A 81 -1.86 12.53 21.75
N VAL A 82 -2.19 11.52 22.56
CA VAL A 82 -1.24 10.55 23.10
C VAL A 82 -1.60 9.17 22.58
N LEU A 83 -0.70 8.56 21.83
CA LEU A 83 -0.74 7.15 21.47
C LEU A 83 0.09 6.37 22.48
N THR A 84 -0.45 5.28 23.02
CA THR A 84 0.24 4.40 23.98
C THR A 84 0.22 2.97 23.47
N LEU A 85 1.40 2.35 23.41
CA LEU A 85 1.57 0.94 23.07
C LEU A 85 1.23 0.06 24.28
N GLN A 86 0.23 -0.80 24.12
CA GLN A 86 -0.24 -1.73 25.16
C GLN A 86 0.45 -3.09 25.09
N ASP A 87 0.94 -3.49 23.91
CA ASP A 87 1.63 -4.76 23.70
C ASP A 87 2.97 -4.50 23.00
N ILE A 88 4.06 -4.70 23.75
CA ILE A 88 5.43 -4.46 23.30
C ILE A 88 5.81 -5.30 22.08
N SER A 89 5.14 -6.43 21.83
CA SER A 89 5.38 -7.24 20.62
C SER A 89 5.04 -6.51 19.32
N ASN A 90 4.27 -5.40 19.40
CA ASN A 90 3.92 -4.54 18.28
C ASN A 90 4.78 -3.26 18.18
N ALA A 91 5.93 -3.19 18.88
CA ALA A 91 6.78 -2.00 18.88
C ALA A 91 7.20 -1.54 17.47
N ASP A 92 7.54 -2.46 16.57
CA ASP A 92 7.94 -2.11 15.20
C ASP A 92 6.78 -1.49 14.41
N LEU A 93 5.59 -2.10 14.52
CA LEU A 93 4.38 -1.57 13.92
C LEU A 93 4.02 -0.20 14.50
N PHE A 94 4.20 -0.02 15.80
CA PHE A 94 3.96 1.26 16.45
C PHE A 94 4.90 2.35 15.93
N TYR A 95 6.19 2.04 15.78
CA TYR A 95 7.15 2.95 15.17
C TYR A 95 6.75 3.36 13.74
N ILE A 96 6.33 2.38 12.93
CA ILE A 96 5.88 2.62 11.55
C ILE A 96 4.69 3.57 11.53
N ILE A 97 3.67 3.33 12.37
CA ILE A 97 2.49 4.19 12.48
C ILE A 97 2.92 5.61 12.84
N CYS A 98 3.73 5.78 13.89
CA CYS A 98 4.13 7.10 14.37
C CYS A 98 4.98 7.86 13.33
N SER A 99 5.90 7.16 12.66
CA SER A 99 6.74 7.74 11.61
C SER A 99 5.89 8.19 10.41
N ASP A 100 4.89 7.41 10.04
CA ASP A 100 3.93 7.74 8.99
C ASP A 100 3.06 8.96 9.34
N LEU A 101 2.66 9.13 10.60
CA LEU A 101 1.96 10.34 11.07
C LEU A 101 2.84 11.59 10.96
N ILE A 102 4.12 11.49 11.33
CA ILE A 102 5.08 12.61 11.16
C ILE A 102 5.16 12.97 9.67
N ASN A 103 5.45 11.98 8.83
CA ASN A 103 5.62 12.17 7.39
C ASN A 103 4.39 12.80 6.72
N THR A 104 3.19 12.40 7.14
CA THR A 104 1.91 12.94 6.65
C THR A 104 1.78 14.45 6.87
N THR A 105 2.52 15.02 7.83
CA THR A 105 2.42 16.44 8.20
C THR A 105 3.62 17.29 7.82
N LYS A 106 4.72 16.70 7.33
CA LYS A 106 6.01 17.38 7.08
C LYS A 106 5.94 18.63 6.20
N GLN A 107 5.00 18.71 5.26
CA GLN A 107 4.86 19.82 4.33
C GLN A 107 3.67 20.75 4.65
N LEU A 108 3.01 20.55 5.79
CA LEU A 108 1.84 21.32 6.17
C LEU A 108 2.26 22.48 7.08
N ASN A 109 1.66 23.64 6.85
CA ASN A 109 1.91 24.87 7.61
C ASN A 109 0.70 25.29 8.48
N ASP A 110 -0.36 24.48 8.51
CA ASP A 110 -1.61 24.75 9.24
C ASP A 110 -1.89 23.59 10.20
N GLU A 111 -1.93 23.90 11.51
CA GLU A 111 -2.16 22.91 12.56
C GLU A 111 -3.51 22.19 12.42
N LEU A 112 -4.59 22.89 12.06
CA LEU A 112 -5.93 22.29 11.93
C LEU A 112 -5.99 21.32 10.75
N ILE A 113 -5.35 21.66 9.63
CA ILE A 113 -5.22 20.76 8.49
C ILE A 113 -4.39 19.54 8.87
N ALA A 114 -3.27 19.73 9.57
CA ALA A 114 -2.40 18.66 10.01
C ALA A 114 -3.11 17.69 10.97
N ILE A 115 -3.86 18.19 11.95
CA ILE A 115 -4.69 17.38 12.86
C ILE A 115 -5.71 16.56 12.07
N LYS A 116 -6.43 17.17 11.12
CA LYS A 116 -7.39 16.45 10.27
C LYS A 116 -6.73 15.32 9.46
N LYS A 117 -5.55 15.56 8.89
CA LYS A 117 -4.79 14.52 8.17
C LYS A 117 -4.36 13.39 9.10
N ILE A 118 -3.87 13.69 10.30
CA ILE A 118 -3.49 12.68 11.31
C ILE A 118 -4.68 11.81 11.70
N LEU A 119 -5.83 12.41 12.02
CA LEU A 119 -7.02 11.65 12.42
C LEU A 119 -7.51 10.75 11.27
N LYS A 120 -7.51 11.25 10.03
CA LYS A 120 -7.82 10.45 8.83
C LYS A 120 -6.84 9.29 8.69
N ARG A 121 -5.53 9.53 8.84
CA ARG A 121 -4.49 8.50 8.71
C ARG A 121 -4.58 7.44 9.80
N LEU A 122 -4.87 7.83 11.04
CA LEU A 122 -5.14 6.89 12.14
C LEU A 122 -6.37 6.00 11.87
N SER A 123 -7.42 6.55 11.26
CA SER A 123 -8.59 5.76 10.85
C SER A 123 -8.24 4.73 9.76
N GLN A 124 -7.37 5.09 8.81
CA GLN A 124 -6.87 4.15 7.81
C GLN A 124 -6.08 3.01 8.45
N TRP A 125 -5.15 3.33 9.36
CA TRP A 125 -4.43 2.32 10.14
C TRP A 125 -5.36 1.40 10.92
N GLN A 126 -6.44 1.92 11.50
CA GLN A 126 -7.40 1.07 12.19
C GLN A 126 -8.11 0.11 11.25
N TYR A 127 -8.54 0.57 10.08
CA TYR A 127 -9.13 -0.30 9.08
C TYR A 127 -8.15 -1.40 8.66
N PHE A 128 -6.90 -1.03 8.36
CA PHE A 128 -5.84 -1.96 7.98
C PHE A 128 -5.57 -3.02 9.07
N LEU A 129 -5.44 -2.62 10.33
CA LEU A 129 -5.15 -3.53 11.44
C LEU A 129 -6.34 -4.40 11.83
N LYS A 130 -7.59 -3.94 11.64
CA LYS A 130 -8.79 -4.77 11.90
C LYS A 130 -8.94 -5.90 10.89
N ASN A 131 -8.54 -5.67 9.65
CA ASN A 131 -8.72 -6.64 8.58
C ASN A 131 -7.64 -7.73 8.59
N ASN A 132 -6.75 -7.76 9.60
CA ASN A 132 -5.60 -8.68 9.66
C ASN A 132 -4.82 -8.69 8.33
N ASN A 133 -4.74 -7.55 7.65
CA ASN A 133 -3.99 -7.42 6.42
C ASN A 133 -2.52 -7.67 6.79
N LYS A 134 -2.07 -8.89 6.54
CA LYS A 134 -0.68 -9.27 6.76
C LYS A 134 0.14 -8.42 5.80
N GLN A 135 1.24 -7.90 6.30
CA GLN A 135 2.36 -7.40 5.51
C GLN A 135 2.51 -8.22 4.24
N ILE A 136 2.57 -7.53 3.09
CA ILE A 136 2.67 -8.23 1.82
C ILE A 136 3.96 -9.07 1.80
N ASP A 137 3.82 -10.34 1.48
CA ASP A 137 4.97 -11.22 1.29
C ASP A 137 5.68 -10.94 -0.05
N LYS A 138 6.79 -11.62 -0.32
CA LYS A 138 7.55 -11.43 -1.56
C LYS A 138 6.74 -11.76 -2.82
N ASN A 139 5.77 -12.68 -2.76
CA ASN A 139 4.93 -13.02 -3.92
C ASN A 139 3.88 -11.93 -4.15
N GLN A 140 3.26 -11.43 -3.09
CA GLN A 140 2.35 -10.29 -3.15
C GLN A 140 3.09 -9.02 -3.62
N LEU A 141 4.33 -8.81 -3.18
CA LEU A 141 5.18 -7.72 -3.67
C LEU A 141 5.45 -7.82 -5.18
N LYS A 142 5.71 -9.04 -5.70
CA LYS A 142 5.84 -9.26 -7.15
C LYS A 142 4.53 -8.94 -7.88
N GLY A 143 3.38 -9.37 -7.35
CA GLY A 143 2.05 -9.01 -7.87
C GLY A 143 1.87 -7.51 -7.98
N LEU A 144 2.09 -6.79 -6.87
CA LEU A 144 2.05 -5.33 -6.81
C LEU A 144 3.00 -4.65 -7.81
N ILE A 145 4.22 -5.17 -7.99
CA ILE A 145 5.16 -4.66 -9.00
C ILE A 145 4.57 -4.80 -10.41
N GLY A 146 3.92 -5.93 -10.72
CA GLY A 146 3.23 -6.13 -12.00
C GLY A 146 2.10 -5.12 -12.21
N GLU A 147 1.27 -4.90 -11.19
CA GLU A 147 0.17 -3.93 -11.22
C GLU A 147 0.67 -2.50 -11.38
N LEU A 148 1.68 -2.09 -10.61
CA LEU A 148 2.30 -0.76 -10.70
C LEU A 148 3.01 -0.55 -12.05
N TYR A 149 3.57 -1.61 -12.63
CA TYR A 149 4.13 -1.54 -13.97
C TYR A 149 3.05 -1.24 -15.01
N LEU A 150 1.91 -1.92 -14.95
CA LEU A 150 0.75 -1.60 -15.80
C LEU A 150 0.24 -0.17 -15.53
N PHE A 151 0.11 0.22 -14.26
CA PHE A 151 -0.27 1.58 -13.84
C PHE A 151 0.62 2.62 -14.53
N LYS A 152 1.94 2.45 -14.47
CA LYS A 152 2.92 3.34 -15.12
C LYS A 152 2.73 3.39 -16.64
N LYS A 153 2.46 2.27 -17.30
CA LYS A 153 2.19 2.22 -18.75
C LYS A 153 0.90 2.96 -19.11
N LEU A 154 -0.15 2.84 -18.30
CA LEU A 154 -1.43 3.51 -18.52
C LEU A 154 -1.32 5.04 -18.44
N LEU A 155 -0.43 5.58 -17.60
CA LEU A 155 -0.19 7.03 -17.51
C LEU A 155 0.33 7.66 -18.81
N SER A 156 0.88 6.86 -19.74
CA SER A 156 1.31 7.36 -21.05
C SER A 156 0.14 7.63 -22.00
N ASN A 157 -1.05 7.12 -21.67
CA ASN A 157 -2.21 7.14 -22.57
C ASN A 157 -3.44 7.77 -21.92
N PHE A 158 -3.56 7.71 -20.59
CA PHE A 158 -4.70 8.22 -19.85
C PHE A 158 -4.26 9.31 -18.88
N SER A 159 -5.20 10.16 -18.47
CA SER A 159 -4.93 11.16 -17.44
C SER A 159 -4.62 10.49 -16.09
N ILE A 160 -3.87 11.19 -15.25
CA ILE A 160 -3.55 10.74 -13.88
C ILE A 160 -4.82 10.37 -13.10
N TYR A 161 -5.84 11.23 -13.19
CA TYR A 161 -7.14 10.99 -12.54
C TYR A 161 -7.78 9.69 -13.02
N GLU A 162 -7.78 9.41 -14.32
CA GLU A 162 -8.32 8.16 -14.86
C GLU A 162 -7.56 6.95 -14.33
N VAL A 163 -6.22 6.93 -14.41
CA VAL A 163 -5.42 5.77 -13.99
C VAL A 163 -5.59 5.48 -12.49
N LEU A 164 -5.64 6.52 -11.64
CA LEU A 164 -5.94 6.39 -10.21
C LEU A 164 -7.36 5.85 -9.93
N ASN A 165 -8.30 6.03 -10.86
CA ASN A 165 -9.65 5.46 -10.75
C ASN A 165 -9.74 4.05 -11.34
N PHE A 166 -8.88 3.72 -12.31
CA PHE A 166 -8.88 2.41 -12.97
C PHE A 166 -8.30 1.31 -12.12
N TRP A 167 -7.33 1.59 -11.24
CA TRP A 167 -6.75 0.58 -10.36
C TRP A 167 -7.72 0.21 -9.22
N LYS A 168 -8.26 -1.01 -9.27
CA LYS A 168 -9.30 -1.52 -8.36
C LYS A 168 -8.81 -2.59 -7.39
N ALA A 169 -7.67 -3.23 -7.65
CA ALA A 169 -7.10 -4.26 -6.77
C ALA A 169 -7.06 -3.84 -5.29
N PRO A 170 -6.58 -2.62 -4.94
CA PRO A 170 -6.54 -2.17 -3.54
C PRO A 170 -7.91 -2.02 -2.87
N LEU A 171 -8.99 -2.03 -3.65
CA LEU A 171 -10.37 -1.89 -3.17
C LEU A 171 -11.08 -3.25 -3.05
N GLY A 172 -10.37 -4.36 -3.24
CA GLY A 172 -10.92 -5.72 -3.14
C GLY A 172 -11.78 -6.13 -4.34
N SER A 173 -11.59 -5.50 -5.50
CA SER A 173 -12.21 -5.98 -6.74
C SER A 173 -11.64 -7.34 -7.15
N VAL A 174 -12.43 -8.10 -7.92
CA VAL A 174 -12.02 -9.40 -8.48
C VAL A 174 -10.88 -9.23 -9.48
N HIS A 175 -10.89 -8.14 -10.25
CA HIS A 175 -9.86 -7.80 -11.23
C HIS A 175 -9.06 -6.60 -10.78
N ASP A 176 -7.80 -6.54 -11.20
CA ASP A 176 -6.88 -5.50 -10.76
C ASP A 176 -7.22 -4.11 -11.32
N PHE A 177 -7.68 -4.05 -12.59
CA PHE A 177 -8.08 -2.79 -13.21
C PHE A 177 -9.41 -2.88 -13.96
N GLU A 178 -10.12 -1.76 -13.97
CA GLU A 178 -11.33 -1.53 -14.77
C GLU A 178 -11.14 -0.27 -15.63
N LEU A 179 -11.13 -0.44 -16.95
CA LEU A 179 -10.94 0.63 -17.94
C LEU A 179 -12.08 0.62 -18.94
N LEU A 180 -12.91 1.68 -18.93
CA LEU A 180 -14.05 1.82 -19.85
C LEU A 180 -14.99 0.59 -19.81
N ASN A 181 -15.04 -0.20 -20.88
CA ASN A 181 -15.83 -1.44 -21.02
C ASN A 181 -14.96 -2.71 -20.87
N SER A 182 -13.81 -2.60 -20.21
CA SER A 182 -12.83 -3.69 -20.12
C SER A 182 -12.32 -3.87 -18.70
N THR A 183 -12.05 -5.11 -18.29
CA THR A 183 -11.29 -5.42 -17.08
C THR A 183 -9.93 -6.01 -17.43
N LEU A 184 -8.93 -5.74 -16.59
CA LEU A 184 -7.59 -6.31 -16.72
C LEU A 184 -7.22 -7.02 -15.42
N GLU A 185 -6.80 -8.27 -15.57
CA GLU A 185 -6.18 -9.09 -14.52
C GLU A 185 -4.67 -9.12 -14.74
N VAL A 186 -3.88 -8.77 -13.73
CA VAL A 186 -2.42 -8.73 -13.81
C VAL A 186 -1.83 -9.98 -13.18
N LYS A 187 -0.93 -10.66 -13.90
CA LYS A 187 -0.17 -11.79 -13.37
C LYS A 187 1.31 -11.59 -13.59
N THR A 188 2.10 -11.82 -12.55
CA THR A 188 3.55 -11.93 -12.69
C THR A 188 3.99 -13.38 -12.81
N LYS A 189 4.91 -13.66 -13.72
CA LYS A 189 5.59 -14.96 -13.86
C LYS A 189 7.10 -14.78 -13.87
N SER A 190 7.82 -15.83 -13.50
CA SER A 190 9.25 -15.95 -13.79
C SER A 190 9.43 -16.62 -15.16
N SER A 191 10.54 -17.34 -15.38
CA SER A 191 10.83 -18.03 -16.65
C SER A 191 9.86 -19.15 -17.04
N VAL A 192 8.97 -19.59 -16.14
CA VAL A 192 7.98 -20.64 -16.44
C VAL A 192 6.81 -20.04 -17.20
N ASN A 193 6.46 -20.58 -18.37
CA ASN A 193 5.30 -20.15 -19.18
C ASN A 193 3.97 -20.69 -18.64
N SER A 194 3.73 -20.49 -17.35
CA SER A 194 2.45 -20.74 -16.71
C SER A 194 2.14 -19.67 -15.69
N ILE A 195 0.87 -19.31 -15.59
CA ILE A 195 0.37 -18.42 -14.53
C ILE A 195 -0.58 -19.19 -13.62
N THR A 196 -0.68 -18.74 -12.38
CA THR A 196 -1.70 -19.23 -11.44
C THR A 196 -2.91 -18.32 -11.52
N ILE A 197 -4.08 -18.93 -11.67
CA ILE A 197 -5.38 -18.31 -11.44
C ILE A 197 -5.78 -18.70 -10.02
N SER A 198 -5.84 -17.71 -9.12
CA SER A 198 -6.03 -17.95 -7.69
C SER A 198 -7.48 -18.19 -7.34
N SER A 199 -8.41 -17.56 -8.07
CA SER A 199 -9.86 -17.76 -7.90
C SER A 199 -10.54 -17.93 -9.26
N PHE A 200 -11.64 -18.68 -9.24
CA PHE A 200 -12.44 -18.96 -10.44
C PHE A 200 -12.93 -17.66 -11.09
N GLU A 201 -13.32 -16.68 -10.28
CA GLU A 201 -13.95 -15.43 -10.68
C GLU A 201 -13.02 -14.54 -11.51
N GLN A 202 -11.69 -14.65 -11.38
CA GLN A 202 -10.71 -13.85 -12.14
C GLN A 202 -10.79 -14.02 -13.66
N MET A 203 -11.40 -15.11 -14.14
CA MET A 203 -11.49 -15.43 -15.57
C MET A 203 -12.85 -15.07 -16.19
N PHE A 204 -13.68 -14.32 -15.45
CA PHE A 204 -15.02 -13.90 -15.85
C PHE A 204 -15.22 -12.42 -15.55
N SER A 205 -15.71 -11.68 -16.54
CA SER A 205 -16.03 -10.27 -16.39
C SER A 205 -17.48 -10.01 -16.76
N GLU A 206 -18.12 -9.07 -16.05
CA GLU A 206 -19.43 -8.52 -16.44
C GLU A 206 -19.28 -7.43 -17.51
N LEU A 207 -18.07 -6.93 -17.74
CA LEU A 207 -17.76 -6.00 -18.82
C LEU A 207 -17.52 -6.75 -20.14
N GLU A 208 -17.49 -5.99 -21.24
CA GLU A 208 -17.41 -6.55 -22.59
C GLU A 208 -16.12 -7.32 -22.84
N ASN A 209 -15.00 -6.84 -22.29
CA ASN A 209 -13.69 -7.45 -22.50
C ASN A 209 -13.02 -7.78 -21.16
N LEU A 210 -12.37 -8.93 -21.12
CA LEU A 210 -11.41 -9.30 -20.07
C LEU A 210 -10.05 -9.52 -20.72
N PHE A 211 -9.04 -8.83 -20.20
CA PHE A 211 -7.66 -9.04 -20.61
C PHE A 211 -6.82 -9.55 -19.45
N LEU A 212 -5.86 -10.40 -19.77
CA LEU A 212 -4.86 -10.89 -18.86
C LEU A 212 -3.52 -10.23 -19.22
N PHE A 213 -3.03 -9.35 -18.35
CA PHE A 213 -1.74 -8.67 -18.48
C PHE A 213 -0.66 -9.46 -17.74
N VAL A 214 0.22 -10.14 -18.49
CA VAL A 214 1.25 -11.00 -17.91
C VAL A 214 2.61 -10.32 -17.97
N VAL A 215 3.25 -10.14 -16.82
CA VAL A 215 4.61 -9.60 -16.71
C VAL A 215 5.60 -10.72 -16.41
N THR A 216 6.62 -10.87 -17.25
CA THR A 216 7.79 -11.71 -16.92
C THR A 216 8.74 -10.90 -16.04
N LEU A 217 8.74 -11.22 -14.75
CA LEU A 217 9.50 -10.54 -13.70
C LEU A 217 10.53 -11.49 -13.09
N ASN A 218 11.80 -11.12 -13.16
CA ASN A 218 12.89 -11.88 -12.57
C ASN A 218 13.43 -11.19 -11.32
N GLU A 219 13.89 -12.00 -10.36
CA GLU A 219 14.70 -11.48 -9.28
C GLU A 219 16.07 -11.08 -9.82
N SER A 220 16.60 -9.98 -9.29
CA SER A 220 17.81 -9.35 -9.76
C SER A 220 18.67 -8.93 -8.58
N SER A 221 19.78 -8.24 -8.86
CA SER A 221 20.63 -7.63 -7.84
C SER A 221 20.81 -6.15 -8.15
N LYS A 222 21.09 -5.35 -7.12
CA LYS A 222 21.29 -3.90 -7.22
C LYS A 222 22.31 -3.46 -8.29
N THR A 223 23.26 -4.32 -8.63
CA THR A 223 24.33 -4.03 -9.62
C THR A 223 23.96 -4.43 -11.04
N SER A 224 22.83 -5.11 -11.23
CA SER A 224 22.37 -5.54 -12.54
C SER A 224 21.77 -4.38 -13.32
N LEU A 225 22.02 -4.36 -14.63
CA LEU A 225 21.44 -3.36 -15.53
C LEU A 225 19.90 -3.46 -15.51
N ASP A 226 19.23 -2.30 -15.55
CA ASP A 226 17.77 -2.17 -15.53
C ASP A 226 17.08 -2.84 -14.34
N SER A 227 17.82 -3.07 -13.25
CA SER A 227 17.26 -3.53 -11.99
C SER A 227 16.63 -2.39 -11.20
N PHE A 228 15.57 -2.70 -10.47
CA PHE A 228 14.86 -1.74 -9.62
C PHE A 228 14.27 -2.45 -8.40
N ASN A 229 14.06 -1.72 -7.31
CA ASN A 229 13.18 -2.16 -6.22
C ASN A 229 11.82 -1.44 -6.32
N ILE A 230 10.86 -1.84 -5.50
CA ILE A 230 9.50 -1.25 -5.56
C ILE A 230 9.48 0.27 -5.33
N TYR A 231 10.39 0.80 -4.52
CA TYR A 231 10.48 2.24 -4.25
C TYR A 231 10.91 3.03 -5.47
N ASP A 232 11.84 2.49 -6.26
CA ASP A 232 12.26 3.10 -7.53
C ASP A 232 11.06 3.20 -8.50
N LEU A 233 10.23 2.15 -8.57
CA LEU A 233 9.03 2.14 -9.41
C LEU A 233 7.97 3.14 -8.91
N ILE A 234 7.71 3.19 -7.60
CA ILE A 234 6.78 4.16 -7.00
C ILE A 234 7.29 5.59 -7.24
N PHE A 235 8.58 5.83 -7.08
CA PHE A 235 9.21 7.13 -7.34
C PHE A 235 9.01 7.57 -8.80
N ASP A 236 9.23 6.67 -9.75
CA ASP A 236 8.98 6.93 -11.17
C ASP A 236 7.51 7.25 -11.46
N ILE A 237 6.56 6.55 -10.82
CA ILE A 237 5.13 6.81 -10.96
C ILE A 237 4.79 8.20 -10.40
N LYS A 238 5.27 8.54 -9.20
CA LYS A 238 5.05 9.88 -8.61
C LYS A 238 5.66 10.99 -9.47
N LYS A 239 6.81 10.74 -10.10
CA LYS A 239 7.42 11.67 -11.06
C LYS A 239 6.51 11.90 -12.29
N LEU A 240 5.84 10.85 -12.79
CA LEU A 240 4.88 10.97 -13.89
C LEU A 240 3.57 11.65 -13.47
N ILE A 241 3.12 11.43 -12.23
CA ILE A 241 2.00 12.15 -11.62
C ILE A 241 2.32 13.64 -11.41
N ASN A 242 3.61 13.99 -11.41
CA ASN A 242 4.17 15.24 -10.90
C ASN A 242 4.14 15.29 -9.37
N PHE A 243 5.32 15.43 -8.74
CA PHE A 243 5.45 15.52 -7.28
C PHE A 243 4.70 16.72 -6.68
N ASP A 244 4.47 17.77 -7.47
CA ASP A 244 3.72 18.96 -7.04
C ASP A 244 2.20 18.74 -7.05
N ASP A 245 1.70 17.67 -7.69
CA ASP A 245 0.31 17.24 -7.56
C ASP A 245 0.14 16.40 -6.28
N ILE A 246 0.10 17.12 -5.16
CA ILE A 246 0.01 16.56 -3.81
C ILE A 246 -1.23 15.68 -3.65
N ASP A 247 -2.37 16.06 -4.24
CA ASP A 247 -3.63 15.33 -4.11
C ASP A 247 -3.57 13.97 -4.82
N SER A 248 -3.02 13.93 -6.04
CA SER A 248 -2.84 12.67 -6.78
C SER A 248 -1.79 11.77 -6.14
N CYS A 249 -0.69 12.34 -5.62
CA CYS A 249 0.31 11.59 -4.86
C CYS A 249 -0.27 11.00 -3.57
N GLU A 250 -1.02 11.78 -2.79
CA GLU A 250 -1.71 11.29 -1.59
C GLU A 250 -2.70 10.18 -1.95
N ARG A 251 -3.41 10.31 -3.08
CA ARG A 251 -4.32 9.28 -3.54
C ARG A 251 -3.62 7.97 -3.90
N LEU A 252 -2.46 8.02 -4.56
CA LEU A 252 -1.64 6.84 -4.82
C LEU A 252 -1.18 6.19 -3.51
N ASP A 253 -0.69 6.98 -2.55
CA ASP A 253 -0.24 6.47 -1.25
C ASP A 253 -1.37 5.80 -0.46
N ASN A 254 -2.59 6.34 -0.55
CA ASN A 254 -3.77 5.72 0.03
C ASN A 254 -4.13 4.39 -0.65
N LEU A 255 -3.99 4.27 -1.97
CA LEU A 255 -4.22 3.01 -2.70
C LEU A 255 -3.16 1.97 -2.35
N LEU A 256 -1.88 2.33 -2.33
CA LEU A 256 -0.79 1.46 -1.87
C LEU A 256 -1.05 0.94 -0.46
N PHE A 257 -1.45 1.84 0.44
CA PHE A 257 -1.79 1.47 1.81
C PHE A 257 -3.00 0.52 1.88
N ALA A 258 -4.04 0.76 1.07
CA ALA A 258 -5.23 -0.11 1.00
C ALA A 258 -4.90 -1.51 0.46
N TYR A 259 -3.95 -1.62 -0.47
CA TYR A 259 -3.38 -2.89 -0.93
C TYR A 259 -2.62 -3.63 0.18
N GLY A 260 -2.16 -2.89 1.20
CA GLY A 260 -1.35 -3.39 2.29
C GLY A 260 0.15 -3.22 2.09
N PHE A 261 0.56 -2.36 1.15
CA PHE A 261 1.93 -1.90 1.05
C PHE A 261 2.24 -0.91 2.17
N ILE A 262 3.19 -1.28 3.02
CA ILE A 262 3.77 -0.43 4.07
C ILE A 262 5.27 -0.36 3.81
N GLU A 263 5.88 0.80 4.01
CA GLU A 263 7.31 0.94 3.78
C GLU A 263 8.12 0.13 4.80
N LEU A 264 8.94 -0.81 4.31
CA LEU A 264 9.81 -1.65 5.12
C LEU A 264 11.22 -1.71 4.53
N GLU A 265 12.24 -1.69 5.40
CA GLU A 265 13.64 -1.69 4.98
C GLU A 265 14.01 -2.94 4.16
N GLU A 266 13.41 -4.08 4.49
CA GLU A 266 13.62 -5.34 3.76
C GLU A 266 13.23 -5.26 2.27
N TYR A 267 12.25 -4.43 1.91
CA TYR A 267 11.85 -4.27 0.52
C TYR A 267 12.89 -3.53 -0.31
N LYS A 268 13.75 -2.72 0.32
CA LYS A 268 14.83 -1.99 -0.37
C LYS A 268 15.93 -2.93 -0.88
N GLU A 269 16.07 -4.10 -0.26
CA GLU A 269 17.04 -5.12 -0.64
C GLU A 269 16.49 -6.11 -1.70
N LEU A 270 15.21 -6.01 -2.04
CA LEU A 270 14.56 -6.86 -3.05
C LEU A 270 14.58 -6.16 -4.42
N TYR A 271 15.51 -6.59 -5.27
CA TYR A 271 15.66 -6.08 -6.63
C TYR A 271 15.04 -7.03 -7.66
N PHE A 272 14.45 -6.43 -8.69
CA PHE A 272 13.78 -7.12 -9.78
C PHE A 272 14.17 -6.52 -11.13
N SER A 273 13.93 -7.28 -12.20
CA SER A 273 13.98 -6.79 -13.58
C SER A 273 12.77 -7.29 -14.36
N ILE A 274 12.18 -6.39 -15.14
CA ILE A 274 11.09 -6.72 -16.06
C ILE A 274 11.72 -7.11 -17.39
N ILE A 275 11.45 -8.33 -17.84
CA ILE A 275 12.03 -8.86 -19.08
C ILE A 275 11.13 -8.48 -20.27
N HIS A 276 9.83 -8.73 -20.13
CA HIS A 276 8.80 -8.34 -21.09
C HIS A 276 7.41 -8.45 -20.44
N ASP A 277 6.41 -7.90 -21.11
CA ASP A 277 4.99 -8.12 -20.82
C ASP A 277 4.26 -8.64 -22.07
N GLU A 278 3.19 -9.37 -21.84
CA GLU A 278 2.28 -9.89 -22.87
C GLU A 278 0.84 -9.67 -22.41
N ILE A 279 -0.07 -9.45 -23.34
CA ILE A 279 -1.49 -9.26 -23.01
C ILE A 279 -2.32 -10.24 -23.81
N TYR A 280 -3.22 -10.96 -23.13
CA TYR A 280 -4.11 -11.94 -23.73
C TYR A 280 -5.56 -11.47 -23.62
N HIS A 281 -6.33 -11.58 -24.70
CA HIS A 281 -7.78 -11.41 -24.64
C HIS A 281 -8.44 -12.71 -24.17
N VAL A 282 -9.15 -12.65 -23.06
CA VAL A 282 -9.85 -13.80 -22.48
C VAL A 282 -11.23 -13.91 -23.13
N CYS A 283 -11.25 -14.46 -24.34
CA CYS A 283 -12.46 -14.67 -25.13
C CYS A 283 -12.55 -16.11 -25.66
N ASP A 284 -13.72 -16.47 -26.17
CA ASP A 284 -13.94 -17.73 -26.91
C ASP A 284 -13.39 -18.96 -26.17
N ASP A 285 -12.50 -19.71 -26.83
CA ASP A 285 -11.87 -20.94 -26.35
C ASP A 285 -10.58 -20.68 -25.52
N PHE A 286 -10.39 -19.46 -25.00
CA PHE A 286 -9.24 -19.16 -24.12
C PHE A 286 -9.18 -20.20 -22.99
N PRO A 287 -8.02 -20.82 -22.70
CA PRO A 287 -7.94 -21.89 -21.72
C PRO A 287 -8.34 -21.46 -20.30
N ARG A 288 -9.61 -21.67 -19.93
CA ARG A 288 -10.17 -21.41 -18.60
C ARG A 288 -11.16 -22.49 -18.20
N ILE A 289 -11.42 -22.59 -16.89
CA ILE A 289 -12.46 -23.48 -16.37
C ILE A 289 -13.79 -22.74 -16.45
N MET A 290 -14.77 -23.29 -17.17
CA MET A 290 -16.07 -22.63 -17.41
C MET A 290 -17.11 -22.85 -16.30
N SER A 291 -16.91 -23.83 -15.43
CA SER A 291 -17.82 -24.09 -14.30
C SER A 291 -17.09 -24.80 -13.17
N LYS A 292 -17.49 -24.50 -11.92
CA LYS A 292 -17.03 -25.21 -10.71
C LYS A 292 -18.11 -26.20 -10.23
N PRO A 293 -17.73 -27.40 -9.74
CA PRO A 293 -18.68 -28.37 -9.19
C PRO A 293 -19.47 -27.82 -7.99
N ASN A 294 -20.69 -28.32 -7.78
CA ASN A 294 -21.50 -27.98 -6.60
C ASN A 294 -20.75 -28.37 -5.31
N GLY A 295 -20.69 -27.45 -4.36
CA GLY A 295 -19.97 -27.61 -3.09
C GLY A 295 -18.49 -27.23 -3.15
N VAL A 296 -17.99 -26.73 -4.27
CA VAL A 296 -16.64 -26.13 -4.37
C VAL A 296 -16.76 -24.62 -4.14
N ASP A 297 -16.20 -24.16 -3.02
CA ASP A 297 -16.18 -22.73 -2.68
C ASP A 297 -15.14 -21.96 -3.50
N ASP A 298 -13.90 -22.46 -3.59
CA ASP A 298 -12.79 -21.82 -4.29
C ASP A 298 -12.01 -22.80 -5.18
N LEU A 299 -11.38 -22.30 -6.23
CA LEU A 299 -10.64 -23.06 -7.23
C LEU A 299 -9.38 -22.32 -7.71
N THR A 300 -8.22 -22.86 -7.35
CA THR A 300 -6.92 -22.42 -7.87
C THR A 300 -6.42 -23.39 -8.94
N TYR A 301 -5.98 -22.88 -10.08
CA TYR A 301 -5.38 -23.69 -11.14
C TYR A 301 -4.31 -22.92 -11.91
N LYS A 302 -3.60 -23.61 -12.81
CA LYS A 302 -2.58 -22.98 -13.67
C LYS A 302 -2.96 -23.05 -15.13
N ILE A 303 -2.68 -21.97 -15.85
CA ILE A 303 -2.83 -21.90 -17.30
C ILE A 303 -1.43 -21.95 -17.92
N ASN A 304 -1.27 -22.81 -18.94
CA ASN A 304 -0.05 -22.85 -19.74
C ASN A 304 -0.15 -21.81 -20.86
N LEU A 305 0.68 -20.77 -20.80
CA LEU A 305 0.65 -19.66 -21.74
C LEU A 305 1.12 -20.06 -23.15
N GLU A 306 1.88 -21.16 -23.30
CA GLU A 306 2.21 -21.70 -24.63
C GLU A 306 0.97 -22.09 -25.43
N LYS A 307 -0.13 -22.42 -24.74
CA LYS A 307 -1.42 -22.76 -25.36
C LYS A 307 -2.34 -21.55 -25.54
N CYS A 308 -1.85 -20.34 -25.24
CA CYS A 308 -2.64 -19.11 -25.27
C CYS A 308 -2.14 -18.11 -26.33
N LYS A 309 -1.15 -18.47 -27.17
CA LYS A 309 -0.51 -17.52 -28.10
C LYS A 309 -1.46 -16.87 -29.10
N ASP A 310 -2.50 -17.59 -29.53
CA ASP A 310 -3.50 -17.08 -30.48
C ASP A 310 -4.38 -15.97 -29.88
N TYR A 311 -4.32 -15.78 -28.55
CA TYR A 311 -5.08 -14.76 -27.83
C TYR A 311 -4.25 -13.51 -27.53
N ILE A 312 -2.97 -13.47 -27.92
CA ILE A 312 -2.09 -12.31 -27.70
C ILE A 312 -2.57 -11.12 -28.52
N VAL A 313 -2.60 -9.95 -27.89
CA VAL A 313 -2.99 -8.68 -28.52
C VAL A 313 -1.85 -7.67 -28.44
N ILE A 314 -1.56 -7.00 -29.57
CA ILE A 314 -0.39 -6.11 -29.73
C ILE A 314 -0.67 -4.68 -29.24
N ASP A 315 -1.95 -4.23 -29.28
CA ASP A 315 -2.32 -2.88 -28.83
C ASP A 315 -3.66 -2.88 -28.08
N VAL A 316 -3.58 -3.18 -26.78
CA VAL A 316 -4.75 -3.23 -25.88
C VAL A 316 -5.32 -1.84 -25.65
N ILE A 317 -4.52 -0.79 -25.70
CA ILE A 317 -5.01 0.57 -25.46
C ILE A 317 -5.84 1.02 -26.66
N GLU A 318 -5.43 0.72 -27.89
CA GLU A 318 -6.27 0.96 -29.06
C GLU A 318 -7.51 0.07 -29.10
N LYS A 319 -7.40 -1.19 -28.66
CA LYS A 319 -8.55 -2.11 -28.57
C LYS A 319 -9.57 -1.66 -27.52
N ILE A 320 -9.12 -1.27 -26.33
CA ILE A 320 -9.96 -0.70 -25.25
C ILE A 320 -10.63 0.60 -25.69
N ARG A 321 -9.97 1.41 -26.53
CA ARG A 321 -10.55 2.62 -27.13
C ARG A 321 -11.51 2.36 -28.29
N GLY A 322 -11.72 1.09 -28.68
CA GLY A 322 -12.55 0.72 -29.82
C GLY A 322 -12.00 1.16 -31.18
N LYS A 323 -10.68 1.40 -31.30
CA LYS A 323 -10.03 1.88 -32.53
C LYS A 323 -9.58 0.78 -33.48
N ILE A 324 -9.48 -0.47 -33.02
CA ILE A 324 -9.19 -1.63 -33.86
C ILE A 324 -10.39 -2.57 -33.78
N LYS A 325 -11.06 -2.77 -34.92
CA LYS A 325 -12.13 -3.74 -35.13
C LYS A 325 -11.56 -5.09 -35.53
#